data_AF-A0A7Y5EE59-F1
#
_entry.id   AF-A0A7Y5EE59-F1
#
_cell.length_a   1.000
_cell.length_b   1.000
_cell.length_c   1.000
_cell.angle_alpha   90.00
_cell.angle_beta   90.00
_cell.angle_gamma   90.00
#
_symmetry.space_group_name_H-M   'P 1'
#
loop_
_entity.id
_entity.type
_entity.pdbx_description
1 polymer ?
#
loop_
_entity_poly.entity_id
_entity_poly.type
_entity_poly.pdbx_seq_one_letter_code
_entity_poly.pdbx_strand_id
1 'polypeptide(L)'
;GFPLLCMVLAPVFVLGAFLSSRPAYAGYGIGLLVFFAIGSVPNNLTVYDPYTFINDYIGMVIGMFVCAAAGAIILPPNSRWLWSRLEQELREQVLFAISGRLRGLGSAFESRTRDLLHQAYGLAAGKPQVQSQLMGWMFTVLEIGHAIIELRKEQARAPVHPAYAESQPWRQAIRVMGRALARLFLQPSASNHERALVAVDHAIARVQATDEPFARHFDTSVLRRAQSYLHFIRSSLLDPQSPLAPAKGLQDAP
;
A
#
# COMPACT_ATOMS: atom_id res chain seq x y z
N GLY A 1 2.55 -52.55 -19.18
CA GLY A 1 2.97 -51.77 -18.00
C GLY A 1 2.41 -50.37 -18.02
N PHE A 2 2.73 -49.58 -19.06
CA PHE A 2 2.40 -48.15 -19.11
C PHE A 2 0.90 -47.80 -18.96
N PRO A 3 -0.08 -48.47 -19.63
CA PRO A 3 -1.49 -48.13 -19.45
C PRO A 3 -2.01 -48.34 -18.03
N LEU A 4 -1.51 -49.39 -17.35
CA LEU A 4 -1.84 -49.69 -15.95
C LEU A 4 -1.26 -48.63 -15.01
N LEU A 5 -0.02 -48.21 -15.25
CA LEU A 5 0.61 -47.10 -14.53
C LEU A 5 -0.23 -45.83 -14.69
N CYS A 6 -0.65 -45.50 -15.91
CA CYS A 6 -1.52 -44.35 -16.15
C CYS A 6 -2.87 -44.46 -15.41
N MET A 7 -3.49 -45.64 -15.35
CA MET A 7 -4.73 -45.84 -14.59
C MET A 7 -4.55 -45.60 -13.08
N VAL A 8 -3.40 -45.95 -12.52
CA VAL A 8 -3.11 -45.76 -11.08
C VAL A 8 -2.74 -44.31 -10.76
N LEU A 9 -1.98 -43.65 -11.63
CA LEU A 9 -1.52 -42.28 -11.41
C LEU A 9 -2.62 -41.24 -11.71
N ALA A 10 -3.42 -41.46 -12.77
CA ALA A 10 -4.37 -40.47 -13.28
C ALA A 10 -5.35 -39.92 -12.23
N PRO A 11 -5.96 -40.72 -11.32
CA PRO A 11 -6.89 -40.19 -10.33
C PRO A 11 -6.25 -39.14 -9.42
N VAL A 12 -5.00 -39.37 -9.00
CA VAL A 12 -4.28 -38.45 -8.10
C VAL A 12 -3.87 -37.18 -8.84
N PHE A 13 -3.38 -37.31 -10.08
CA PHE A 13 -3.04 -36.16 -10.90
C PHE A 13 -4.27 -35.31 -11.27
N VAL A 14 -5.40 -35.95 -11.61
CA VAL A 14 -6.66 -35.26 -11.91
C VAL A 14 -7.18 -34.54 -10.66
N LEU A 15 -7.18 -35.19 -9.50
CA LEU A 15 -7.62 -34.58 -8.25
C LEU A 15 -6.69 -33.41 -7.83
N GLY A 16 -5.38 -33.61 -7.93
CA GLY A 16 -4.39 -32.58 -7.62
C GLY A 16 -4.48 -31.37 -8.56
N ALA A 17 -4.65 -31.60 -9.87
CA ALA A 17 -4.87 -30.54 -10.85
C ALA A 17 -6.19 -29.80 -10.60
N PHE A 18 -7.27 -30.52 -10.29
CA PHE A 18 -8.57 -29.95 -9.94
C PHE A 18 -8.48 -29.06 -8.70
N LEU A 19 -7.86 -29.53 -7.61
CA LEU A 19 -7.63 -28.73 -6.41
C LEU A 19 -6.74 -27.51 -6.69
N SER A 20 -5.70 -27.69 -7.52
CA SER A 20 -4.77 -26.62 -7.92
C SER A 20 -5.48 -25.49 -8.68
N SER A 21 -6.50 -25.82 -9.48
CA SER A 21 -7.29 -24.84 -10.24
C SER A 21 -8.20 -23.94 -9.39
N ARG A 22 -8.42 -24.28 -8.11
CA ARG A 22 -9.29 -23.50 -7.22
C ARG A 22 -8.46 -22.67 -6.24
N PRO A 23 -8.58 -21.33 -6.22
CA PRO A 23 -7.74 -20.47 -5.38
C PRO A 23 -7.73 -20.85 -3.89
N ALA A 24 -8.87 -21.29 -3.36
CA ALA A 24 -9.01 -21.71 -1.98
C ALA A 24 -8.24 -23.01 -1.64
N TYR A 25 -7.98 -23.87 -2.64
CA TYR A 25 -7.36 -25.18 -2.45
C TYR A 25 -6.03 -25.34 -3.20
N ALA A 26 -5.56 -24.27 -3.85
CA ALA A 26 -4.42 -24.33 -4.76
C ALA A 26 -3.17 -24.89 -4.07
N GLY A 27 -2.91 -24.48 -2.82
CA GLY A 27 -1.79 -24.99 -2.03
C GLY A 27 -1.89 -26.48 -1.73
N TYR A 28 -3.08 -26.99 -1.41
CA TYR A 28 -3.30 -28.43 -1.18
C TYR A 28 -3.13 -29.24 -2.46
N GLY A 29 -3.62 -28.72 -3.60
CA GLY A 29 -3.46 -29.36 -4.90
C GLY A 29 -2.01 -29.46 -5.33
N ILE A 30 -1.27 -28.35 -5.24
CA ILE A 30 0.16 -28.31 -5.58
C ILE A 30 0.96 -29.22 -4.65
N GLY A 31 0.69 -29.17 -3.35
CA GLY A 31 1.32 -30.06 -2.36
C GLY A 31 1.10 -31.53 -2.72
N LEU A 32 -0.16 -31.94 -2.93
CA LEU A 32 -0.52 -33.31 -3.31
C LEU A 32 0.25 -33.77 -4.56
N LEU A 33 0.29 -32.95 -5.61
CA LEU A 33 0.98 -33.27 -6.86
C LEU A 33 2.49 -33.44 -6.67
N VAL A 34 3.14 -32.52 -5.95
CA VAL A 34 4.59 -32.56 -5.72
C VAL A 34 4.96 -33.79 -4.87
N PHE A 35 4.25 -34.04 -3.78
CA PHE A 35 4.54 -35.17 -2.89
C PHE A 35 4.30 -36.50 -3.58
N PHE A 36 3.16 -36.63 -4.26
CA PHE A 36 2.85 -37.84 -5.00
C PHE A 36 3.88 -38.08 -6.09
N ALA A 37 4.29 -37.06 -6.85
CA ALA A 37 5.30 -37.19 -7.89
C ALA A 37 6.65 -37.66 -7.33
N ILE A 38 7.16 -37.05 -6.24
CA ILE A 38 8.45 -37.44 -5.65
C ILE A 38 8.41 -38.87 -5.14
N GLY A 39 7.34 -39.27 -4.47
CA GLY A 39 7.22 -40.61 -3.89
C GLY A 39 6.75 -41.70 -4.87
N SER A 40 6.35 -41.35 -6.09
CA SER A 40 5.89 -42.29 -7.12
C SER A 40 6.82 -42.38 -8.34
N VAL A 41 7.97 -41.67 -8.34
CA VAL A 41 8.95 -41.75 -9.43
C VAL A 41 9.37 -43.20 -9.62
N PRO A 42 9.04 -43.83 -10.77
CA PRO A 42 9.42 -45.20 -11.03
C PRO A 42 10.93 -45.26 -11.23
N ASN A 43 11.64 -46.03 -10.42
CA ASN A 43 13.06 -46.26 -10.63
C ASN A 43 13.28 -47.19 -11.83
N ASN A 44 14.41 -47.06 -12.53
CA ASN A 44 14.69 -47.83 -13.77
C ASN A 44 14.76 -49.35 -13.53
N LEU A 45 14.98 -49.77 -12.29
CA LEU A 45 14.89 -51.15 -11.82
C LEU A 45 13.81 -51.24 -10.75
N THR A 46 12.85 -52.16 -10.93
CA THR A 46 11.79 -52.45 -9.95
C THR A 46 12.36 -53.27 -8.80
N VAL A 47 12.97 -52.60 -7.83
CA VAL A 47 13.40 -53.19 -6.57
C VAL A 47 12.27 -53.01 -5.56
N TYR A 48 11.75 -54.12 -5.03
CA TYR A 48 10.72 -54.08 -3.99
C TYR A 48 11.40 -53.95 -2.61
N ASP A 49 11.48 -52.73 -2.09
CA ASP A 49 11.96 -52.43 -0.73
C ASP A 49 10.92 -51.59 0.03
N PRO A 50 9.98 -52.24 0.74
CA PRO A 50 8.93 -51.54 1.47
C PRO A 50 9.45 -50.77 2.69
N TYR A 51 10.60 -51.15 3.25
CA TYR A 51 11.16 -50.49 4.44
C TYR A 51 11.71 -49.12 4.08
N THR A 52 12.53 -49.05 3.03
CA THR A 52 13.06 -47.78 2.53
C THR A 52 11.94 -46.86 2.07
N PHE A 53 10.94 -47.40 1.37
CA PHE A 53 9.76 -46.63 0.94
C PHE A 53 9.00 -45.99 2.11
N ILE A 54 8.69 -46.75 3.17
CA ILE A 54 7.98 -46.23 4.34
C ILE A 54 8.84 -45.19 5.07
N ASN A 55 10.14 -45.47 5.24
CA ASN A 55 11.07 -44.56 5.91
C ASN A 55 11.17 -43.21 5.17
N ASP A 56 11.27 -43.22 3.85
CA ASP A 56 11.36 -42.02 3.02
C ASP A 56 10.08 -41.17 3.11
N TYR A 57 8.90 -41.82 3.10
CA TYR A 57 7.62 -41.13 3.26
C TYR A 57 7.46 -40.51 4.66
N ILE A 58 7.89 -41.22 5.72
CA ILE A 58 7.88 -40.67 7.08
C ILE A 58 8.81 -39.44 7.15
N GLY A 59 10.02 -39.55 6.60
CA GLY A 59 10.97 -38.44 6.52
C GLY A 59 10.40 -37.23 5.78
N MET A 60 9.72 -37.46 4.67
CA MET A 60 9.05 -36.42 3.88
C MET A 60 7.93 -35.72 4.65
N VAL A 61 7.08 -36.48 5.37
CA VAL A 61 6.00 -35.93 6.19
C VAL A 61 6.57 -35.10 7.35
N ILE A 62 7.59 -35.60 8.05
CA ILE A 62 8.25 -34.85 9.13
C ILE A 62 8.88 -33.57 8.58
N GLY A 63 9.61 -33.66 7.46
CA GLY A 63 10.19 -32.49 6.79
C GLY A 63 9.14 -31.45 6.40
N MET A 64 7.97 -31.88 5.95
CA MET A 64 6.85 -30.98 5.65
C MET A 64 6.33 -30.29 6.91
N PHE A 65 6.16 -31.01 8.02
CA PHE A 65 5.73 -30.39 9.28
C PHE A 65 6.74 -29.35 9.76
N VAL A 66 8.04 -29.64 9.66
CA VAL A 66 9.10 -28.68 10.02
C VAL A 66 9.07 -27.46 9.09
N CYS A 67 8.93 -27.67 7.78
CA CYS A 67 8.87 -26.57 6.81
C CYS A 67 7.62 -25.70 6.99
N ALA A 68 6.46 -26.32 7.25
CA ALA A 68 5.21 -25.62 7.54
C ALA A 68 5.29 -24.83 8.85
N ALA A 69 5.88 -25.41 9.90
CA ALA A 69 6.12 -24.72 11.17
C ALA A 69 7.09 -23.55 10.99
N ALA A 70 8.20 -23.74 10.28
CA ALA A 70 9.15 -22.67 9.96
C ALA A 70 8.48 -21.56 9.14
N GLY A 71 7.67 -21.91 8.14
CA GLY A 71 6.90 -20.96 7.34
C GLY A 71 5.91 -20.15 8.19
N ALA A 72 5.19 -20.80 9.11
CA ALA A 72 4.28 -20.13 10.03
C ALA A 72 5.00 -19.22 11.05
N ILE A 73 6.25 -19.55 11.41
CA ILE A 73 7.06 -18.71 12.32
C ILE A 73 7.67 -17.52 11.58
N ILE A 74 8.21 -17.73 10.37
CA ILE A 74 8.88 -16.70 9.56
C ILE A 74 7.87 -15.73 8.95
N LEU A 75 6.71 -16.23 8.52
CA LEU A 75 5.61 -15.43 7.97
C LEU A 75 4.53 -15.32 9.06
N PRO A 76 4.61 -14.31 9.96
CA PRO A 76 3.73 -14.25 11.11
C PRO A 76 2.27 -14.27 10.66
N PRO A 77 1.44 -15.22 11.14
CA PRO A 77 0.06 -15.42 10.70
C PRO A 77 -0.88 -14.29 11.17
N ASN A 78 -0.36 -13.31 11.91
CA ASN A 78 -1.16 -12.26 12.49
C ASN A 78 -1.39 -11.14 11.48
N SER A 79 -2.31 -11.38 10.54
CA SER A 79 -2.63 -10.48 9.45
C SER A 79 -2.89 -9.04 9.91
N ARG A 80 -3.44 -8.85 11.12
CA ARG A 80 -3.73 -7.52 11.68
C ARG A 80 -2.49 -6.65 11.88
N TRP A 81 -1.40 -7.21 12.38
CA TRP A 81 -0.15 -6.46 12.57
C TRP A 81 0.43 -6.03 11.22
N LEU A 82 0.45 -6.96 10.25
CA LEU A 82 0.91 -6.70 8.89
C LEU A 82 0.09 -5.59 8.21
N TRP A 83 -1.23 -5.61 8.36
CA TRP A 83 -2.11 -4.55 7.83
C TRP A 83 -1.85 -3.21 8.49
N SER A 84 -1.73 -3.17 9.82
CA SER A 84 -1.43 -1.92 10.53
C SER A 84 -0.06 -1.36 10.13
N ARG A 85 0.91 -2.22 9.84
CA ARG A 85 2.23 -1.83 9.37
C ARG A 85 2.20 -1.28 7.94
N LEU A 86 1.52 -1.96 7.02
CA LEU A 86 1.36 -1.47 5.64
C LEU A 86 0.59 -0.15 5.60
N GLU A 87 -0.47 0.00 6.39
CA GLU A 87 -1.18 1.27 6.56
C GLU A 87 -0.24 2.36 7.06
N GLN A 88 0.57 2.07 8.09
CA GLN A 88 1.54 3.02 8.61
C GLN A 88 2.58 3.43 7.55
N GLU A 89 3.15 2.46 6.81
CA GLU A 89 4.13 2.70 5.76
C GLU A 89 3.55 3.53 4.59
N LEU A 90 2.26 3.34 4.27
CA LEU A 90 1.53 4.18 3.32
C LEU A 90 1.42 5.62 3.84
N ARG A 91 0.99 5.82 5.09
CA ARG A 91 0.85 7.17 5.66
C ARG A 91 2.18 7.90 5.77
N GLU A 92 3.26 7.18 6.08
CA GLU A 92 4.62 7.72 6.11
C GLU A 92 5.10 8.24 4.74
N GLN A 93 4.51 7.81 3.61
CA GLN A 93 4.83 8.40 2.30
C GLN A 93 4.46 9.88 2.21
N VAL A 94 3.45 10.35 2.95
CA VAL A 94 3.12 11.79 2.99
C VAL A 94 4.24 12.57 3.70
N LEU A 95 4.86 11.99 4.72
CA LEU A 95 6.04 12.60 5.36
C LEU A 95 7.19 12.69 4.37
N PHE A 96 7.42 11.63 3.59
CA PHE A 96 8.40 11.64 2.52
C PHE A 96 8.09 12.73 1.46
N ALA A 97 6.83 12.92 1.09
CA ALA A 97 6.40 14.01 0.20
C ALA A 97 6.66 15.40 0.80
N ILE A 98 6.52 15.57 2.12
CA ILE A 98 6.72 16.84 2.82
C ILE A 98 8.21 17.18 3.00
N SER A 99 9.04 16.22 3.43
CA SER A 99 10.42 16.46 3.87
C SER A 99 11.50 15.91 2.92
N GLY A 100 11.14 15.04 1.98
CA GLY A 100 12.07 14.41 1.06
C GLY A 100 12.80 15.41 0.16
N ARG A 101 14.00 15.04 -0.33
CA ARG A 101 14.76 15.86 -1.28
C ARG A 101 13.98 16.00 -2.58
N LEU A 102 13.87 17.21 -3.12
CA LEU A 102 12.98 17.50 -4.25
C LEU A 102 13.40 16.82 -5.57
N ARG A 103 14.70 16.62 -5.78
CA ARG A 103 15.24 15.95 -6.98
C ARG A 103 14.82 14.48 -6.98
N GLY A 104 14.04 14.07 -7.98
CA GLY A 104 13.52 12.70 -8.11
C GLY A 104 12.41 12.35 -7.12
N LEU A 105 11.86 13.32 -6.38
CA LEU A 105 10.88 13.06 -5.33
C LEU A 105 9.60 12.44 -5.87
N GLY A 106 9.07 12.97 -6.98
CA GLY A 106 7.83 12.49 -7.58
C GLY A 106 7.92 11.03 -8.01
N SER A 107 8.95 10.67 -8.77
CA SER A 107 9.15 9.29 -9.23
C SER A 107 9.42 8.32 -8.07
N ALA A 108 10.19 8.75 -7.07
CA ALA A 108 10.44 7.93 -5.88
C ALA A 108 9.16 7.71 -5.05
N PHE A 109 8.33 8.75 -4.89
CA PHE A 109 7.05 8.67 -4.18
C PHE A 109 6.07 7.74 -4.90
N GLU A 110 5.90 7.89 -6.20
CA GLU A 110 5.00 7.06 -7.00
C GLU A 110 5.46 5.60 -7.00
N SER A 111 6.77 5.36 -7.21
CA SER A 111 7.33 4.00 -7.20
C SER A 111 7.16 3.31 -5.85
N ARG A 112 7.44 4.00 -4.73
CA ARG A 112 7.26 3.43 -3.38
C ARG A 112 5.79 3.15 -3.08
N THR A 113 4.90 4.06 -3.43
CA THR A 113 3.46 3.89 -3.18
C THR A 113 2.89 2.75 -4.02
N ARG A 114 3.33 2.59 -5.28
CA ARG A 114 2.95 1.48 -6.15
C ARG A 114 3.51 0.14 -5.68
N ASP A 115 4.72 0.13 -5.14
CA ASP A 115 5.29 -1.09 -4.57
C ASP A 115 4.49 -1.55 -3.32
N LEU A 116 4.19 -0.62 -2.41
CA LEU A 116 3.31 -0.88 -1.26
C LEU A 116 1.93 -1.37 -1.69
N LEU A 117 1.38 -0.82 -2.78
CA LEU A 117 0.13 -1.28 -3.37
C LEU A 117 0.20 -2.74 -3.83
N HIS A 118 1.26 -3.09 -4.58
CA HIS A 118 1.45 -4.46 -5.05
C HIS A 118 1.58 -5.45 -3.89
N GLN A 119 2.33 -5.07 -2.84
CA GLN A 119 2.45 -5.88 -1.62
C GLN A 119 1.09 -6.04 -0.90
N ALA A 120 0.36 -4.93 -0.72
CA ALA A 120 -0.94 -4.90 -0.09
C ALA A 120 -1.96 -5.81 -0.81
N TYR A 121 -2.01 -5.76 -2.14
CA TYR A 121 -2.91 -6.62 -2.93
C TYR A 121 -2.58 -8.10 -2.81
N GLY A 122 -1.29 -8.47 -2.87
CA GLY A 122 -0.86 -9.86 -2.75
C GLY A 122 -1.20 -10.46 -1.38
N LEU A 123 -1.04 -9.66 -0.33
CA LEU A 123 -1.24 -10.09 1.04
C LEU A 123 -2.73 -10.06 1.46
N ALA A 124 -3.51 -9.08 0.97
CA ALA A 124 -4.93 -8.94 1.30
C ALA A 124 -5.86 -9.81 0.43
N ALA A 125 -5.32 -10.73 -0.38
CA ALA A 125 -6.10 -11.63 -1.23
C ALA A 125 -7.16 -12.40 -0.40
N GLY A 126 -8.43 -12.28 -0.79
CA GLY A 126 -9.55 -12.92 -0.09
C GLY A 126 -10.14 -12.14 1.10
N LYS A 127 -9.68 -10.91 1.39
CA LYS A 127 -10.23 -10.06 2.46
C LYS A 127 -10.70 -8.69 1.91
N PRO A 128 -11.94 -8.59 1.39
CA PRO A 128 -12.39 -7.40 0.67
C PRO A 128 -12.41 -6.12 1.52
N GLN A 129 -12.70 -6.22 2.83
CA GLN A 129 -12.71 -5.05 3.73
C GLN A 129 -11.31 -4.48 3.97
N VAL A 130 -10.29 -5.33 4.05
CA VAL A 130 -8.89 -4.90 4.23
C VAL A 130 -8.40 -4.25 2.92
N GLN A 131 -8.78 -4.82 1.78
CA GLN A 131 -8.46 -4.24 0.47
C GLN A 131 -9.07 -2.84 0.33
N SER A 132 -10.36 -2.67 0.65
CA SER A 132 -11.01 -1.36 0.54
C SER A 132 -10.38 -0.31 1.47
N GLN A 133 -10.02 -0.68 2.70
CA GLN A 133 -9.34 0.21 3.64
C GLN A 133 -7.95 0.63 3.13
N LEU A 134 -7.14 -0.33 2.66
CA LEU A 134 -5.81 -0.04 2.11
C LEU A 134 -5.91 0.80 0.82
N MET A 135 -6.93 0.57 -0.01
CA MET A 135 -7.20 1.40 -1.19
C MET A 135 -7.56 2.83 -0.80
N GLY A 136 -8.43 3.01 0.19
CA GLY A 136 -8.80 4.33 0.71
C GLY A 136 -7.57 5.11 1.20
N TRP A 137 -6.70 4.46 1.97
CA TRP A 137 -5.43 5.05 2.42
C TRP A 137 -4.51 5.38 1.25
N MET A 138 -4.37 4.48 0.29
CA MET A 138 -3.56 4.71 -0.89
C MET A 138 -4.04 5.95 -1.66
N PHE A 139 -5.33 6.07 -1.97
CA PHE A 139 -5.87 7.23 -2.70
C PHE A 139 -5.63 8.52 -1.94
N THR A 140 -5.94 8.54 -0.64
CA THR A 140 -5.73 9.72 0.21
C THR A 140 -4.25 10.13 0.26
N VAL A 141 -3.33 9.16 0.37
CA VAL A 141 -1.88 9.41 0.37
C VAL A 141 -1.41 9.93 -0.99
N LEU A 142 -1.87 9.36 -2.10
CA LEU A 142 -1.50 9.78 -3.46
C LEU A 142 -1.99 11.18 -3.77
N GLU A 143 -3.26 11.48 -3.49
CA GLU A 143 -3.84 12.80 -3.75
C GLU A 143 -3.10 13.89 -2.98
N ILE A 144 -3.00 13.74 -1.66
CA ILE A 144 -2.37 14.75 -0.80
C ILE A 144 -0.85 14.80 -1.06
N GLY A 145 -0.19 13.64 -1.20
CA GLY A 145 1.24 13.54 -1.47
C GLY A 145 1.64 14.19 -2.79
N HIS A 146 0.91 13.95 -3.88
CA HIS A 146 1.17 14.59 -5.16
C HIS A 146 0.96 16.10 -5.10
N ALA A 147 -0.14 16.57 -4.49
CA ALA A 147 -0.39 18.00 -4.36
C ALA A 147 0.70 18.71 -3.55
N ILE A 148 1.22 18.08 -2.48
CA ILE A 148 2.36 18.60 -1.72
C ILE A 148 3.62 18.64 -2.58
N ILE A 149 3.93 17.59 -3.33
CA ILE A 149 5.12 17.53 -4.19
C ILE A 149 5.07 18.63 -5.26
N GLU A 150 3.95 18.79 -5.94
CA GLU A 150 3.78 19.85 -6.94
C GLU A 150 3.83 21.24 -6.32
N LEU A 151 3.19 21.46 -5.17
CA LEU A 151 3.28 22.71 -4.41
C LEU A 151 4.74 23.05 -4.03
N ARG A 152 5.55 22.04 -3.69
CA ARG A 152 6.99 22.22 -3.40
C ARG A 152 7.79 22.51 -4.67
N LYS A 153 7.46 21.88 -5.81
CA LYS A 153 8.09 22.16 -7.10
C LYS A 153 7.79 23.59 -7.56
N GLU A 154 6.57 24.06 -7.42
CA GLU A 154 6.20 25.45 -7.73
C GLU A 154 6.97 26.46 -6.88
N GLN A 155 7.09 26.18 -5.58
CA GLN A 155 7.90 26.99 -4.67
C GLN A 155 9.39 27.04 -5.04
N ALA A 156 9.94 25.95 -5.57
CA ALA A 156 11.35 25.85 -5.97
C ALA A 156 11.63 26.46 -7.35
N ARG A 157 10.63 26.47 -8.24
CA ARG A 157 10.70 27.08 -9.58
C ARG A 157 10.33 28.57 -9.58
N ALA A 158 9.88 29.09 -8.44
CA ALA A 158 9.47 30.49 -8.31
C ALA A 158 10.61 31.44 -8.73
N PRO A 159 10.32 32.51 -9.49
CA PRO A 159 11.32 33.51 -9.86
C PRO A 159 11.98 34.17 -8.65
N VAL A 160 13.18 34.73 -8.85
CA VAL A 160 13.84 35.55 -7.83
C VAL A 160 13.14 36.90 -7.76
N HIS A 161 12.19 37.03 -6.83
CA HIS A 161 11.45 38.27 -6.58
C HIS A 161 11.06 38.35 -5.09
N PRO A 162 11.02 39.55 -4.46
CA PRO A 162 10.65 39.70 -3.05
C PRO A 162 9.31 39.06 -2.67
N ALA A 163 8.32 39.08 -3.56
CA ALA A 163 7.01 38.44 -3.38
C ALA A 163 7.07 36.90 -3.21
N TYR A 164 8.17 36.27 -3.63
CA TYR A 164 8.41 34.83 -3.48
C TYR A 164 9.54 34.49 -2.51
N ALA A 165 10.06 35.48 -1.76
CA ALA A 165 11.12 35.24 -0.79
C ALA A 165 10.69 34.25 0.31
N GLU A 166 11.62 33.50 0.89
CA GLU A 166 11.31 32.49 1.91
C GLU A 166 10.67 33.04 3.17
N SER A 167 10.91 34.32 3.47
CA SER A 167 10.34 35.06 4.60
C SER A 167 8.86 35.40 4.39
N GLN A 168 8.31 35.27 3.18
CA GLN A 168 6.95 35.66 2.88
C GLN A 168 5.91 34.87 3.71
N PRO A 169 4.83 35.52 4.20
CA PRO A 169 3.85 34.88 5.06
C PRO A 169 3.19 33.64 4.44
N TRP A 170 2.97 33.62 3.13
CA TRP A 170 2.36 32.49 2.43
C TRP A 170 3.26 31.23 2.46
N ARG A 171 4.58 31.38 2.28
CA ARG A 171 5.53 30.26 2.41
C ARG A 171 5.61 29.75 3.84
N GLN A 172 5.60 30.65 4.83
CA GLN A 172 5.56 30.26 6.24
C GLN A 172 4.29 29.46 6.55
N ALA A 173 3.13 29.91 6.06
CA ALA A 173 1.86 29.22 6.24
C ALA A 173 1.85 27.83 5.60
N ILE A 174 2.40 27.67 4.39
CA ILE A 174 2.57 26.36 3.75
C ILE A 174 3.47 25.43 4.59
N ARG A 175 4.56 25.94 5.19
CA ARG A 175 5.41 25.14 6.09
C ARG A 175 4.67 24.72 7.37
N VAL A 176 3.80 25.57 7.91
CA VAL A 176 2.92 25.23 9.05
C VAL A 176 1.92 24.15 8.65
N MET A 177 1.27 24.29 7.49
CA MET A 177 0.37 23.29 6.92
C MET A 177 1.07 21.94 6.74
N GLY A 178 2.27 21.91 6.15
CA GLY A 178 3.05 20.68 6.00
C GLY A 178 3.30 19.98 7.34
N ARG A 179 3.61 20.72 8.41
CA ARG A 179 3.77 20.13 9.75
C ARG A 179 2.46 19.60 10.33
N ALA A 180 1.33 20.27 10.09
CA ALA A 180 0.02 19.80 10.53
C ALA A 180 -0.38 18.51 9.80
N LEU A 181 -0.17 18.44 8.49
CA LEU A 181 -0.38 17.24 7.67
C LEU A 181 0.52 16.08 8.13
N ALA A 182 1.81 16.33 8.38
CA ALA A 182 2.71 15.29 8.90
C ALA A 182 2.20 14.68 10.21
N ARG A 183 1.70 15.51 11.15
CA ARG A 183 1.12 15.02 12.40
C ARG A 183 -0.17 14.24 12.18
N LEU A 184 -1.02 14.69 11.26
CA LEU A 184 -2.26 13.97 10.90
C LEU A 184 -1.97 12.58 10.36
N PHE A 185 -1.02 12.44 9.44
CA PHE A 185 -0.69 11.14 8.83
C PHE A 185 0.08 10.21 9.79
N LEU A 186 0.88 10.76 10.71
CA LEU A 186 1.48 9.96 11.79
C LEU A 186 0.45 9.46 12.80
N GLN A 187 -0.52 10.31 13.16
CA GLN A 187 -1.53 10.03 14.18
C GLN A 187 -2.90 10.52 13.72
N PRO A 188 -3.64 9.72 12.93
CA PRO A 188 -4.98 10.09 12.48
C PRO A 188 -5.92 10.25 13.67
N SER A 189 -6.44 11.46 13.86
CA SER A 189 -7.42 11.78 14.90
C SER A 189 -8.24 12.98 14.46
N ALA A 190 -9.47 13.11 14.98
CA ALA A 190 -10.34 14.26 14.68
C ALA A 190 -9.66 15.59 15.02
N SER A 191 -8.93 15.67 16.14
CA SER A 191 -8.18 16.88 16.52
C SER A 191 -7.05 17.21 15.54
N ASN A 192 -6.27 16.22 15.10
CA ASN A 192 -5.21 16.47 14.10
C ASN A 192 -5.81 16.80 12.72
N HIS A 193 -6.97 16.24 12.39
CA HIS A 193 -7.67 16.51 11.14
C HIS A 193 -8.16 17.96 11.10
N GLU A 194 -8.82 18.43 12.15
CA GLU A 194 -9.24 19.82 12.30
C GLU A 194 -8.05 20.79 12.25
N ARG A 195 -6.95 20.48 12.95
CA ARG A 195 -5.72 21.29 12.88
C ARG A 195 -5.14 21.37 11.48
N ALA A 196 -5.19 20.27 10.72
CA ALA A 196 -4.73 20.25 9.33
C ALA A 196 -5.62 21.12 8.45
N LEU A 197 -6.95 21.01 8.57
CA LEU A 197 -7.90 21.86 7.84
C LEU A 197 -7.67 23.34 8.13
N VAL A 198 -7.58 23.74 9.41
CA VAL A 198 -7.29 25.13 9.80
C VAL A 198 -5.97 25.61 9.21
N ALA A 199 -4.93 24.77 9.20
CA ALA A 199 -3.64 25.15 8.63
C ALA A 199 -3.68 25.30 7.10
N VAL A 200 -4.46 24.47 6.40
CA VAL A 200 -4.70 24.59 4.95
C VAL A 200 -5.48 25.86 4.64
N ASP A 201 -6.56 26.14 5.36
CA ASP A 201 -7.37 27.36 5.18
C ASP A 201 -6.55 28.62 5.44
N HIS A 202 -5.72 28.62 6.50
CA HIS A 202 -4.80 29.73 6.75
C HIS A 202 -3.75 29.88 5.63
N ALA A 203 -3.22 28.78 5.07
CA ALA A 203 -2.30 28.85 3.94
C ALA A 203 -2.98 29.43 2.68
N ILE A 204 -4.22 29.03 2.38
CA ILE A 204 -5.02 29.58 1.28
C ILE A 204 -5.20 31.09 1.46
N ALA A 205 -5.64 31.52 2.65
CA ALA A 205 -5.85 32.94 2.95
C ALA A 205 -4.57 33.77 2.79
N ARG A 206 -3.42 33.24 3.22
CA ARG A 206 -2.13 33.94 3.06
C ARG A 206 -1.67 34.02 1.61
N VAL A 207 -1.90 32.98 0.81
CA VAL A 207 -1.62 33.03 -0.63
C VAL A 207 -2.52 34.06 -1.32
N GLN A 208 -3.82 34.09 -1.00
CA GLN A 208 -4.77 35.04 -1.59
C GLN A 208 -4.50 36.51 -1.21
N ALA A 209 -4.04 36.75 0.01
CA ALA A 209 -3.71 38.07 0.52
C ALA A 209 -2.34 38.59 0.03
N THR A 210 -1.53 37.75 -0.62
CA THR A 210 -0.24 38.16 -1.15
C THR A 210 -0.42 38.75 -2.55
N ASP A 211 0.06 39.97 -2.75
CA ASP A 211 0.08 40.57 -4.08
C ASP A 211 1.24 40.04 -4.92
N GLU A 212 0.91 39.62 -6.13
CA GLU A 212 1.87 39.13 -7.11
C GLU A 212 2.22 40.25 -8.10
N PRO A 213 3.49 40.41 -8.48
CA PRO A 213 3.92 41.45 -9.41
C PRO A 213 3.42 41.25 -10.86
N PHE A 214 2.91 40.07 -11.20
CA PHE A 214 2.50 39.72 -12.56
C PHE A 214 0.99 39.49 -12.66
N ALA A 215 0.45 39.53 -13.89
CA ALA A 215 -0.95 39.21 -14.14
C ALA A 215 -1.30 37.83 -13.58
N ARG A 216 -2.44 37.75 -12.86
CA ARG A 216 -2.94 36.54 -12.21
C ARG A 216 -3.49 35.52 -13.21
N HIS A 217 -2.72 35.13 -14.21
CA HIS A 217 -3.05 34.04 -15.14
C HIS A 217 -2.45 32.72 -14.63
N PHE A 218 -3.13 31.58 -14.83
CA PHE A 218 -2.70 30.31 -14.22
C PHE A 218 -1.30 29.86 -14.69
N ASP A 219 -0.99 30.07 -15.96
CA ASP A 219 0.30 29.65 -16.53
C ASP A 219 1.47 30.52 -16.05
N THR A 220 1.21 31.77 -15.65
CA THR A 220 2.26 32.73 -15.27
C THR A 220 2.37 32.91 -13.75
N SER A 221 1.27 32.73 -13.01
CA SER A 221 1.17 33.00 -11.58
C SER A 221 1.56 31.78 -10.74
N VAL A 222 2.64 31.93 -9.97
CA VAL A 222 3.07 30.91 -9.00
C VAL A 222 2.07 30.82 -7.87
N LEU A 223 1.55 31.96 -7.39
CA LEU A 223 0.59 32.00 -6.30
C LEU A 223 -0.75 31.36 -6.70
N ARG A 224 -1.21 31.52 -7.94
CA ARG A 224 -2.45 30.89 -8.42
C ARG A 224 -2.29 29.37 -8.52
N ARG A 225 -1.16 28.86 -9.01
CA ARG A 225 -0.90 27.41 -9.01
C ARG A 225 -0.76 26.85 -7.60
N ALA A 226 -0.06 27.56 -6.71
CA ALA A 226 0.02 27.20 -5.30
C ALA A 226 -1.37 27.15 -4.66
N GLN A 227 -2.23 28.14 -4.93
CA GLN A 227 -3.60 28.17 -4.44
C GLN A 227 -4.41 26.96 -4.94
N SER A 228 -4.28 26.57 -6.20
CA SER A 228 -4.95 25.38 -6.75
C SER A 228 -4.56 24.11 -6.02
N TYR A 229 -3.26 23.88 -5.75
CA TYR A 229 -2.82 22.72 -4.98
C TYR A 229 -3.31 22.75 -3.52
N LEU A 230 -3.37 23.94 -2.90
CA LEU A 230 -3.92 24.09 -1.55
C LEU A 230 -5.42 23.76 -1.50
N HIS A 231 -6.20 24.23 -2.48
CA HIS A 231 -7.61 23.87 -2.59
C HIS A 231 -7.80 22.38 -2.86
N PHE A 232 -6.93 21.76 -3.66
CA PHE A 232 -6.97 20.32 -3.88
C PHE A 232 -6.72 19.55 -2.57
N ILE A 233 -5.69 19.90 -1.80
CA ILE A 233 -5.43 19.32 -0.47
C ILE A 233 -6.64 19.50 0.44
N ARG A 234 -7.25 20.69 0.46
CA ARG A 234 -8.45 20.96 1.24
C ARG A 234 -9.61 20.05 0.85
N SER A 235 -9.86 19.89 -0.45
CA SER A 235 -10.92 19.02 -0.97
C SER A 235 -10.67 17.55 -0.59
N SER A 236 -9.44 17.04 -0.71
CA SER A 236 -9.10 15.67 -0.29
C SER A 236 -9.26 15.47 1.22
N LEU A 237 -8.97 16.47 2.05
CA LEU A 237 -9.23 16.39 3.50
C LEU A 237 -10.72 16.40 3.83
N LEU A 238 -11.56 17.05 3.02
CA LEU A 238 -13.00 17.12 3.23
C LEU A 238 -13.77 15.93 2.61
N ASP A 239 -13.08 15.01 1.94
CA ASP A 239 -13.71 13.85 1.32
C ASP A 239 -14.34 12.93 2.38
N PRO A 240 -15.67 12.73 2.38
CA PRO A 240 -16.35 11.86 3.33
C PRO A 240 -16.03 10.38 3.15
N GLN A 241 -15.45 9.98 2.00
CA GLN A 241 -15.03 8.60 1.73
C GLN A 241 -13.57 8.35 2.16
N SER A 242 -12.84 9.39 2.56
CA SER A 242 -11.46 9.25 3.02
C SER A 242 -11.39 8.48 4.36
N PRO A 243 -10.38 7.61 4.57
CA PRO A 243 -10.11 7.02 5.88
C PRO A 243 -9.75 8.06 6.97
N LEU A 244 -9.51 9.31 6.59
CA LEU A 244 -9.32 10.44 7.51
C LEU A 244 -10.63 11.05 7.99
N ALA A 245 -11.77 10.73 7.35
CA ALA A 245 -13.06 11.22 7.79
C ALA A 245 -13.34 10.68 9.21
N PRO A 246 -13.83 11.53 10.14
CA PRO A 246 -14.26 11.05 11.44
C PRO A 246 -15.29 9.94 11.21
N ALA A 247 -15.12 8.81 11.90
CA ALA A 247 -16.00 7.65 11.76
C ALA A 247 -17.44 8.15 11.83
N LYS A 248 -18.14 8.07 10.69
CA LYS A 248 -19.55 8.42 10.61
C LYS A 248 -20.22 7.52 11.64
N GLY A 249 -20.63 8.10 12.76
CA GLY A 249 -21.37 7.35 13.77
C GLY A 249 -22.46 6.60 13.04
N LEU A 250 -22.59 5.31 13.31
CA LEU A 250 -23.81 4.56 13.02
C LEU A 250 -24.94 5.24 13.82
N GLN A 251 -25.41 6.38 13.32
CA GLN A 251 -26.65 7.02 13.74
C GLN A 251 -27.68 6.65 12.69
N ASP A 252 -28.69 5.95 13.22
CA ASP A 252 -30.03 5.75 12.70
C ASP A 252 -30.16 4.74 11.55
N ALA A 253 -30.11 3.46 11.92
CA ALA A 253 -31.02 2.49 11.31
C ALA A 253 -32.37 2.60 12.04
N PRO A 254 -33.50 2.78 11.34
CA PRO A 254 -34.84 2.74 11.95
C PRO A 254 -35.19 1.35 12.48
#